data_AF-A0A7J5WAQ6-F1
#
_entry.id   AF-A0A7J5WAQ6-F1
#
_cell.length_a   1.000
_cell.length_b   1.000
_cell.length_c   1.000
_cell.angle_alpha   90.00
_cell.angle_beta   90.00
_cell.angle_gamma   90.00
#
_symmetry.space_group_name_H-M   'P 1'
#
loop_
_entity.id
_entity.type
_entity.pdbx_description
1 polymer ?
#
loop_
_entity_poly.entity_id
_entity_poly.type
_entity_poly.pdbx_seq_one_letter_code
_entity_poly.pdbx_strand_id
1 'polypeptide(L)'
;MLDLVRQETERIDSRFLEPACGTGNFLAEILRRKLAIVATRYSKAHLEYQRHAVTAVSSVYGIDILEDNVQACRERLYEVFDGEYTRLFKKKGSAECREAIRYLLCRNIVQGDALTLKTVAENPAPIVFSEWSLVRGSMMKRRDFSYSGLVEGADTKGGSLFSGPGEVSDLGEDVFIPNPVREYPLTHFLEVACVDD
;
A
#
# COMPACT_ATOMS: atom_id res chain seq x y z
N MET A 1 18.79 6.80 -5.60
CA MET A 1 17.66 6.98 -4.66
C MET A 1 17.18 5.65 -4.09
N LEU A 2 16.87 4.65 -4.92
CA LEU A 2 16.44 3.31 -4.45
C LEU A 2 17.45 2.54 -3.58
N ASP A 3 18.74 2.84 -3.69
CA ASP A 3 19.78 2.21 -2.85
C ASP A 3 19.83 2.81 -1.43
N LEU A 4 19.22 3.99 -1.22
CA LEU A 4 19.14 4.64 0.09
C LEU A 4 18.10 3.99 1.01
N VAL A 5 17.16 3.21 0.44
CA VAL A 5 16.04 2.56 1.15
C VAL A 5 16.03 1.04 0.93
N ARG A 6 17.20 0.47 0.67
CA ARG A 6 17.32 -0.93 0.24
C ARG A 6 16.77 -1.89 1.29
N GLN A 7 17.09 -1.68 2.57
CA GLN A 7 16.67 -2.56 3.67
C GLN A 7 15.14 -2.60 3.80
N GLU A 8 14.49 -1.45 3.60
CA GLU A 8 13.04 -1.32 3.60
C GLU A 8 12.46 -2.02 2.37
N THR A 9 13.03 -1.85 1.18
CA THR A 9 12.53 -2.55 -0.02
C THR A 9 12.63 -4.08 0.06
N GLU A 10 13.50 -4.60 0.92
CA GLU A 10 13.65 -6.04 1.16
C GLU A 10 12.62 -6.62 2.15
N ARG A 11 11.90 -5.76 2.87
CA ARG A 11 10.73 -6.13 3.68
C ARG A 11 9.46 -6.04 2.85
N ILE A 12 8.67 -7.11 2.81
CA ILE A 12 7.43 -7.16 2.00
C ILE A 12 6.39 -6.16 2.52
N ASP A 13 6.29 -6.02 3.84
CA ASP A 13 5.31 -5.24 4.58
C ASP A 13 5.68 -3.76 4.79
N SER A 14 6.94 -3.37 4.53
CA SER A 14 7.40 -1.99 4.68
C SER A 14 6.64 -1.05 3.74
N ARG A 15 6.27 0.12 4.24
CA ARG A 15 5.34 1.01 3.54
C ARG A 15 6.06 2.19 2.90
N PHE A 16 5.67 2.51 1.68
CA PHE A 16 6.25 3.60 0.89
C PHE A 16 5.15 4.53 0.42
N LEU A 17 5.37 5.83 0.58
CA LEU A 17 4.52 6.88 0.00
C LEU A 17 5.38 7.76 -0.89
N GLU A 18 4.98 7.92 -2.15
CA GLU A 18 5.58 8.90 -3.07
C GLU A 18 4.62 10.09 -3.26
N PRO A 19 4.90 11.26 -2.63
CA PRO A 19 4.18 12.49 -2.91
C PRO A 19 4.64 13.03 -4.27
N ALA A 20 3.71 13.18 -5.23
CA ALA A 20 3.96 13.40 -6.66
C ALA A 20 4.53 12.15 -7.38
N CYS A 21 3.78 11.05 -7.33
CA CYS A 21 4.20 9.76 -7.91
C CYS A 21 4.26 9.74 -9.44
N GLY A 22 3.69 10.75 -10.13
CA GLY A 22 3.59 10.80 -11.58
C GLY A 22 2.95 9.53 -12.12
N THR A 23 3.58 8.94 -13.14
CA THR A 23 3.14 7.65 -13.70
C THR A 23 3.66 6.43 -12.90
N GLY A 24 4.29 6.62 -11.75
CA GLY A 24 4.67 5.54 -10.81
C GLY A 24 5.97 4.81 -11.12
N ASN A 25 6.99 5.49 -11.67
CA ASN A 25 8.27 4.83 -12.00
C ASN A 25 9.00 4.30 -10.76
N PHE A 26 9.04 5.10 -9.69
CA PHE A 26 9.71 4.73 -8.44
C PHE A 26 8.94 3.65 -7.68
N LEU A 27 7.62 3.83 -7.51
CA LEU A 27 6.74 2.82 -6.90
C LEU A 27 6.79 1.47 -7.65
N ALA A 28 6.85 1.48 -8.98
CA ALA A 28 6.96 0.25 -9.76
C ALA A 28 8.24 -0.53 -9.45
N GLU A 29 9.35 0.16 -9.26
CA GLU A 29 10.61 -0.49 -8.93
C GLU A 29 10.64 -1.03 -7.50
N ILE A 30 10.03 -0.31 -6.55
CA ILE A 30 9.80 -0.83 -5.19
C ILE A 30 8.97 -2.12 -5.25
N LEU A 31 7.86 -2.10 -6.00
CA LEU A 31 6.97 -3.24 -6.11
C LEU A 31 7.67 -4.45 -6.75
N ARG A 32 8.47 -4.24 -7.82
CA ARG A 32 9.27 -5.31 -8.43
C ARG A 32 10.20 -5.98 -7.43
N ARG A 33 10.93 -5.21 -6.63
CA ARG A 33 11.84 -5.75 -5.60
C ARG A 33 11.10 -6.56 -4.55
N LYS A 34 9.97 -6.06 -4.05
CA LYS A 34 9.11 -6.79 -3.11
C LYS A 34 8.58 -8.10 -3.73
N LEU A 35 8.05 -8.06 -4.95
CA LEU A 35 7.51 -9.24 -5.63
C LEU A 35 8.60 -10.28 -5.95
N ALA A 36 9.83 -9.86 -6.26
CA ALA A 36 10.95 -10.79 -6.44
C ALA A 36 11.24 -11.59 -5.15
N ILE A 37 11.12 -10.95 -3.99
CA ILE A 37 11.28 -11.61 -2.69
C ILE A 37 10.10 -12.56 -2.44
N VAL A 38 8.87 -12.12 -2.72
CA VAL A 38 7.67 -12.96 -2.64
C VAL A 38 7.81 -14.21 -3.53
N ALA A 39 8.24 -14.04 -4.77
CA ALA A 39 8.45 -15.13 -5.71
C ALA A 39 9.54 -16.10 -5.23
N THR A 40 10.64 -15.58 -4.69
CA THR A 40 11.74 -16.40 -4.16
C THR A 40 11.29 -17.26 -2.98
N ARG A 41 10.48 -16.69 -2.08
CA ARG A 41 10.08 -17.36 -0.82
C ARG A 41 8.82 -18.23 -0.96
N TYR A 42 7.86 -17.83 -1.79
CA TYR A 42 6.49 -18.38 -1.75
C TYR A 42 5.96 -18.91 -3.09
N SER A 43 6.73 -18.89 -4.19
CA SER A 43 6.24 -19.32 -5.51
C SER A 43 5.73 -20.78 -5.58
N LYS A 44 6.16 -21.65 -4.66
CA LYS A 44 5.74 -23.05 -4.58
C LYS A 44 4.31 -23.23 -4.02
N ALA A 45 3.80 -22.27 -3.27
CA ALA A 45 2.49 -22.34 -2.63
C ALA A 45 1.64 -21.16 -3.10
N HIS A 46 0.66 -21.44 -3.97
CA HIS A 46 -0.11 -20.42 -4.68
C HIS A 46 -0.81 -19.43 -3.73
N LEU A 47 -1.49 -19.94 -2.70
CA LEU A 47 -2.17 -19.10 -1.70
C LEU A 47 -1.18 -18.24 -0.90
N GLU A 48 -0.02 -18.80 -0.54
CA GLU A 48 1.03 -18.06 0.17
C GLU A 48 1.63 -16.96 -0.70
N TYR A 49 1.85 -17.22 -1.99
CA TYR A 49 2.26 -16.19 -2.93
C TYR A 49 1.21 -15.07 -3.01
N GLN A 50 -0.06 -15.42 -3.21
CA GLN A 50 -1.14 -14.44 -3.30
C GLN A 50 -1.20 -13.56 -2.04
N ARG A 51 -1.14 -14.18 -0.87
CA ARG A 51 -1.16 -13.50 0.43
C ARG A 51 -0.06 -12.44 0.54
N HIS A 52 1.18 -12.81 0.23
CA HIS A 52 2.32 -11.90 0.35
C HIS A 52 2.42 -10.91 -0.82
N ALA A 53 1.93 -11.25 -2.01
CA ALA A 53 1.85 -10.31 -3.12
C ALA A 53 0.82 -9.22 -2.84
N VAL A 54 -0.32 -9.58 -2.24
CA VAL A 54 -1.33 -8.63 -1.74
C VAL A 54 -0.73 -7.73 -0.66
N THR A 55 0.08 -8.26 0.26
CA THR A 55 0.82 -7.44 1.23
C THR A 55 1.80 -6.47 0.56
N ALA A 56 2.55 -6.94 -0.44
CA ALA A 56 3.50 -6.11 -1.17
C ALA A 56 2.78 -4.92 -1.84
N VAL A 57 1.68 -5.18 -2.55
CA VAL A 57 0.90 -4.12 -3.22
C VAL A 57 0.25 -3.20 -2.20
N SER A 58 -0.35 -3.73 -1.13
CA SER A 58 -1.01 -2.92 -0.10
C SER A 58 -0.06 -2.02 0.70
N SER A 59 1.25 -2.21 0.55
CA SER A 59 2.30 -1.41 1.20
C SER A 59 2.77 -0.21 0.37
N VAL A 60 2.29 -0.04 -0.86
CA VAL A 60 2.72 1.00 -1.80
C VAL A 60 1.62 2.05 -1.93
N TYR A 61 1.97 3.32 -1.72
CA TYR A 61 1.07 4.48 -1.73
C TYR A 61 1.63 5.59 -2.61
N GLY A 62 0.75 6.39 -3.22
CA GLY A 62 1.15 7.49 -4.08
C GLY A 62 0.10 8.58 -4.15
N ILE A 63 0.55 9.81 -4.32
CA ILE A 63 -0.30 10.99 -4.58
C ILE A 63 0.18 11.62 -5.87
N ASP A 64 -0.73 11.97 -6.77
CA ASP A 64 -0.43 12.90 -7.85
C ASP A 64 -1.57 13.89 -8.05
N ILE A 65 -1.23 15.10 -8.49
CA ILE A 65 -2.23 16.16 -8.70
C ILE A 65 -3.06 15.91 -9.97
N LEU A 66 -2.46 15.25 -10.97
CA LEU A 66 -3.11 14.97 -12.25
C LEU A 66 -3.74 13.58 -12.25
N GLU A 67 -5.01 13.50 -12.66
CA GLU A 67 -5.75 12.24 -12.69
C GLU A 67 -5.17 11.22 -13.68
N ASP A 68 -4.71 11.67 -14.84
CA ASP A 68 -4.09 10.82 -15.87
C ASP A 68 -2.82 10.13 -15.37
N ASN A 69 -1.99 10.85 -14.61
CA ASN A 69 -0.84 10.29 -13.89
C ASN A 69 -1.27 9.20 -12.90
N VAL A 70 -2.30 9.46 -12.09
CA VAL A 70 -2.83 8.48 -11.12
C VAL A 70 -3.28 7.21 -11.82
N GLN A 71 -4.06 7.32 -12.90
CA GLN A 71 -4.53 6.15 -13.66
C GLN A 71 -3.36 5.39 -14.31
N ALA A 72 -2.41 6.10 -14.91
CA ALA A 72 -1.21 5.49 -15.49
C ALA A 72 -0.33 4.80 -14.43
N CYS A 73 -0.24 5.36 -13.23
CA CYS A 73 0.45 4.76 -12.10
C CYS A 73 -0.23 3.47 -11.66
N ARG A 74 -1.56 3.47 -11.49
CA ARG A 74 -2.33 2.27 -11.12
C ARG A 74 -2.15 1.15 -12.15
N GLU A 75 -2.28 1.46 -13.44
CA GLU A 75 -2.12 0.46 -14.50
C GLU A 75 -0.71 -0.11 -14.51
N ARG A 76 0.33 0.74 -14.43
CA ARG A 76 1.73 0.28 -14.37
C ARG A 76 2.00 -0.65 -13.19
N LEU A 77 1.52 -0.30 -12.00
CA LEU A 77 1.70 -1.13 -10.80
C LEU A 77 0.96 -2.46 -10.92
N TYR A 78 -0.24 -2.44 -11.51
CA TYR A 78 -0.99 -3.65 -11.80
C TYR A 78 -0.26 -4.54 -12.80
N GLU A 79 0.26 -3.99 -13.91
CA GLU A 79 1.02 -4.74 -14.91
C GLU A 79 2.29 -5.38 -14.34
N VAL A 80 2.98 -4.70 -13.43
CA VAL A 80 4.13 -5.26 -12.69
C VAL A 80 3.71 -6.51 -11.90
N PHE A 81 2.61 -6.43 -11.16
CA PHE A 81 2.08 -7.58 -10.44
C PHE A 81 1.61 -8.70 -11.38
N ASP A 82 0.77 -8.38 -12.36
CA ASP A 82 0.13 -9.37 -13.22
C ASP A 82 1.15 -10.08 -14.12
N GLY A 83 2.18 -9.38 -14.59
CA GLY A 83 3.29 -9.97 -15.33
C GLY A 83 4.00 -11.08 -14.53
N GLU A 84 4.36 -10.79 -13.28
CA GLU A 84 5.00 -11.77 -12.39
C GLU A 84 4.05 -12.91 -12.01
N TYR A 85 2.80 -12.59 -11.69
CA TYR A 85 1.80 -13.57 -11.28
C TYR A 85 1.46 -14.54 -12.42
N THR A 86 1.26 -14.01 -13.63
CA THR A 86 1.00 -14.80 -14.84
C THR A 86 2.21 -15.62 -15.25
N ARG A 87 3.44 -15.10 -15.09
CA ARG A 87 4.68 -15.86 -15.34
C ARG A 87 4.77 -17.11 -14.45
N LEU A 88 4.42 -16.99 -13.17
CA LEU A 88 4.51 -18.08 -12.20
C LEU A 88 3.35 -19.09 -12.30
N PHE A 89 2.11 -18.60 -12.41
CA PHE A 89 0.92 -19.47 -12.30
C PHE A 89 0.18 -19.69 -13.61
N LYS A 90 0.51 -18.96 -14.68
CA LYS A 90 -0.09 -19.08 -16.01
C LYS A 90 -1.63 -19.05 -15.91
N LYS A 91 -2.30 -20.07 -16.48
CA LYS A 91 -3.75 -20.24 -16.45
C LYS A 91 -4.34 -20.55 -15.08
N LYS A 92 -3.51 -20.82 -14.06
CA LYS A 92 -3.97 -21.07 -12.68
C LYS A 92 -4.10 -19.79 -11.85
N GLY A 93 -3.70 -18.63 -12.36
CA GLY A 93 -3.84 -17.36 -11.64
C GLY A 93 -5.32 -17.04 -11.38
N SER A 94 -5.67 -16.70 -10.14
CA SER A 94 -7.06 -16.42 -9.73
C SER A 94 -7.49 -15.01 -10.14
N ALA A 95 -8.78 -14.87 -10.50
CA ALA A 95 -9.37 -13.59 -10.86
C ALA A 95 -9.58 -12.71 -9.62
N GLU A 96 -9.97 -13.34 -8.51
CA GLU A 96 -10.19 -12.72 -7.20
C GLU A 96 -8.92 -12.01 -6.70
N CYS A 97 -7.75 -12.62 -6.89
CA CYS A 97 -6.49 -12.00 -6.52
C CYS A 97 -6.18 -10.76 -7.36
N ARG A 98 -6.47 -10.81 -8.67
CA ARG A 98 -6.28 -9.65 -9.56
C ARG A 98 -7.24 -8.52 -9.19
N GLU A 99 -8.47 -8.85 -8.85
CA GLU A 99 -9.47 -7.88 -8.41
C GLU A 99 -9.05 -7.21 -7.10
N ALA A 100 -8.61 -8.01 -6.11
CA ALA A 100 -8.05 -7.48 -4.87
C ALA A 100 -6.87 -6.52 -5.12
N ILE A 101 -5.95 -6.86 -6.03
CA ILE A 101 -4.82 -5.96 -6.39
C ILE A 101 -5.33 -4.65 -7.01
N ARG A 102 -6.24 -4.71 -7.99
CA ARG A 102 -6.80 -3.49 -8.62
C ARG A 102 -7.46 -2.59 -7.60
N TYR A 103 -8.24 -3.18 -6.70
CA TYR A 103 -8.92 -2.47 -5.63
C TYR A 103 -7.93 -1.79 -4.68
N LEU A 104 -6.90 -2.49 -4.22
CA LEU A 104 -5.86 -1.92 -3.36
C LEU A 104 -5.15 -0.74 -4.02
N LEU A 105 -4.77 -0.87 -5.29
CA LEU A 105 -4.14 0.22 -6.05
C LEU A 105 -5.06 1.43 -6.23
N CYS A 106 -6.35 1.21 -6.41
CA CYS A 106 -7.35 2.28 -6.46
C CYS A 106 -7.40 3.07 -5.15
N ARG A 107 -7.33 2.38 -4.00
CA ARG A 107 -7.37 3.00 -2.67
C ARG A 107 -6.04 3.64 -2.26
N ASN A 108 -4.92 3.13 -2.75
CA ASN A 108 -3.59 3.54 -2.31
C ASN A 108 -2.93 4.59 -3.21
N ILE A 109 -3.31 4.67 -4.48
CA ILE A 109 -2.83 5.71 -5.41
C ILE A 109 -3.97 6.70 -5.61
N VAL A 110 -3.82 7.91 -5.07
CA VAL A 110 -4.91 8.88 -4.92
C VAL A 110 -4.60 10.16 -5.69
N GLN A 111 -5.62 10.74 -6.31
CA GLN A 111 -5.52 12.10 -6.85
C GLN A 111 -5.61 13.11 -5.71
N GLY A 112 -4.59 13.93 -5.56
CA GLY A 112 -4.51 14.90 -4.48
C GLY A 112 -3.35 15.86 -4.64
N ASP A 113 -3.44 16.95 -3.89
CA ASP A 113 -2.34 17.88 -3.71
C ASP A 113 -1.64 17.55 -2.40
N ALA A 114 -0.43 16.99 -2.52
CA ALA A 114 0.39 16.62 -1.36
C ALA A 114 0.92 17.82 -0.58
N LEU A 115 0.89 19.04 -1.14
CA LEU A 115 1.27 20.26 -0.42
C LEU A 115 0.14 20.78 0.45
N THR A 116 -1.10 20.74 -0.05
CA THR A 116 -2.29 21.18 0.70
C THR A 116 -2.96 20.06 1.48
N LEU A 117 -2.51 18.80 1.30
CA LEU A 117 -3.00 17.58 1.93
C LEU A 117 -4.46 17.25 1.58
N LYS A 118 -4.95 17.76 0.45
CA LYS A 118 -6.36 17.70 0.04
C LYS A 118 -6.55 17.10 -1.34
N THR A 119 -7.75 16.58 -1.59
CA THR A 119 -8.19 16.10 -2.89
C THR A 119 -8.34 17.24 -3.90
N VAL A 120 -8.17 16.93 -5.18
CA VAL A 120 -8.38 17.87 -6.28
C VAL A 120 -9.82 17.72 -6.77
N ALA A 121 -10.75 18.47 -6.19
CA ALA A 121 -12.17 18.47 -6.54
C ALA A 121 -12.79 19.87 -6.35
N GLU A 122 -14.01 20.08 -6.85
CA GLU A 122 -14.75 21.35 -6.63
C GLU A 122 -14.87 21.70 -5.14
N ASN A 123 -15.05 20.68 -4.29
CA ASN A 123 -15.01 20.79 -2.84
C ASN A 123 -13.84 19.96 -2.30
N PRO A 124 -12.64 20.55 -2.11
CA PRO A 124 -11.47 19.83 -1.61
C PRO A 124 -11.70 19.27 -0.21
N ALA A 125 -11.46 17.97 -0.06
CA ALA A 125 -11.53 17.26 1.22
C ALA A 125 -10.11 16.78 1.62
N PRO A 126 -9.84 16.48 2.90
CA PRO A 126 -8.58 15.87 3.30
C PRO A 126 -8.33 14.56 2.54
N ILE A 127 -7.09 14.32 2.10
CA ILE A 127 -6.70 13.02 1.52
C ILE A 127 -6.79 11.95 2.61
N VAL A 128 -7.38 10.80 2.28
CA VAL A 128 -7.51 9.66 3.20
C VAL A 128 -6.83 8.45 2.58
N PHE A 129 -5.98 7.79 3.35
CA PHE A 129 -5.33 6.54 2.96
C PHE A 129 -5.91 5.37 3.74
N SER A 130 -6.10 4.26 3.04
CA SER A 130 -6.41 2.97 3.65
C SER A 130 -5.12 2.27 4.07
N GLU A 131 -4.89 2.15 5.36
CA GLU A 131 -3.87 1.27 5.91
C GLU A 131 -4.37 -0.17 5.87
N TRP A 132 -3.46 -1.06 5.45
CA TRP A 132 -3.73 -2.47 5.34
C TRP A 132 -2.75 -3.28 6.20
N SER A 133 -3.30 -4.15 7.03
CA SER A 133 -2.55 -5.06 7.89
C SER A 133 -3.01 -6.50 7.71
N LEU A 134 -2.08 -7.40 7.38
CA LEU A 134 -2.33 -8.83 7.56
C LEU A 134 -2.36 -9.15 9.06
N VAL A 135 -3.37 -9.91 9.48
CA VAL A 135 -3.54 -10.25 10.91
C VAL A 135 -3.19 -11.71 11.15
N ARG A 136 -4.13 -12.63 10.97
CA ARG A 136 -3.92 -14.07 11.16
C ARG A 136 -4.47 -14.82 9.96
N GLY A 137 -3.74 -15.84 9.52
CA GLY A 137 -4.11 -16.63 8.34
C GLY A 137 -4.25 -15.76 7.10
N SER A 138 -5.45 -15.77 6.54
CA SER A 138 -5.81 -15.03 5.32
C SER A 138 -6.61 -13.76 5.59
N MET A 139 -6.67 -13.29 6.83
CA MET A 139 -7.46 -12.12 7.21
C MET A 139 -6.64 -10.83 7.16
N MET A 140 -7.28 -9.79 6.64
CA MET A 140 -6.74 -8.46 6.46
C MET A 140 -7.63 -7.44 7.17
N LYS A 141 -7.02 -6.53 7.91
CA LYS A 141 -7.68 -5.39 8.56
C LYS A 141 -7.41 -4.14 7.73
N ARG A 142 -8.46 -3.35 7.53
CA ARG A 142 -8.35 -2.00 7.00
C ARG A 142 -8.68 -0.95 8.05
N ARG A 143 -7.88 0.10 8.08
CA ARG A 143 -8.11 1.32 8.84
C ARG A 143 -7.82 2.51 7.95
N ASP A 144 -8.73 3.47 7.88
CA ASP A 144 -8.53 4.67 7.08
C ASP A 144 -7.96 5.78 7.95
N PHE A 145 -7.00 6.55 7.42
CA PHE A 145 -6.31 7.64 8.11
C PHE A 145 -6.28 8.90 7.24
N SER A 146 -6.47 10.07 7.85
CA SER A 146 -6.23 11.35 7.16
C SER A 146 -4.73 11.53 6.90
N TYR A 147 -4.36 11.90 5.68
CA TYR A 147 -2.98 12.20 5.33
C TYR A 147 -2.39 13.32 6.18
N SER A 148 -3.19 14.33 6.55
CA SER A 148 -2.75 15.38 7.46
C SER A 148 -2.29 14.85 8.82
N GLY A 149 -3.04 13.91 9.39
CA GLY A 149 -2.67 13.27 10.65
C GLY A 149 -1.44 12.37 10.52
N LEU A 150 -1.19 11.79 9.34
CA LEU A 150 0.02 11.01 9.08
C LEU A 150 1.26 11.92 9.00
N VAL A 151 1.14 13.09 8.36
CA VAL A 151 2.25 14.06 8.24
C VAL A 151 2.60 14.68 9.60
N GLU A 152 1.59 15.10 10.38
CA GLU A 152 1.78 15.60 11.75
C GLU A 152 2.53 14.59 12.63
N GLY A 153 2.29 13.29 12.42
CA GLY A 153 3.02 12.22 13.10
C GLY A 153 4.44 11.99 12.59
N ALA A 154 4.67 12.11 11.28
CA ALA A 154 5.98 11.86 10.67
C ALA A 154 7.05 12.89 11.09
N ASP A 155 6.66 14.14 11.30
CA ASP A 155 7.56 15.22 11.76
C ASP A 155 8.10 14.97 13.18
N THR A 156 7.51 14.05 13.94
CA THR A 156 7.91 13.80 15.34
C THR A 156 8.96 12.72 15.55
N LYS A 157 9.28 11.85 14.57
CA LYS A 157 10.47 10.94 14.51
C LYS A 157 10.31 9.95 13.35
N GLY A 158 11.40 9.68 12.61
CA GLY A 158 11.44 8.94 11.33
C GLY A 158 11.02 7.46 11.35
N GLY A 159 9.75 7.18 11.65
CA GLY A 159 9.12 5.86 11.62
C GLY A 159 8.35 5.54 10.32
N SER A 160 7.80 4.32 10.24
CA SER A 160 6.94 3.82 9.15
C SER A 160 5.66 4.64 8.98
N LEU A 161 5.11 4.70 7.75
CA LEU A 161 3.99 5.56 7.31
C LEU A 161 2.72 5.51 8.20
N PHE A 162 2.47 4.41 8.91
CA PHE A 162 1.34 4.27 9.84
C PHE A 162 1.79 3.73 11.20
N SER A 163 3.00 4.09 11.64
CA SER A 163 3.44 3.79 13.00
C SER A 163 2.42 4.42 13.97
N GLY A 164 1.84 3.58 14.81
CA GLY A 164 0.76 3.89 15.75
C GLY A 164 0.86 2.99 17.01
N PRO A 165 -0.10 3.03 17.96
CA PRO A 165 0.14 3.06 19.41
C PRO A 165 0.67 1.77 20.02
N GLY A 166 1.63 1.90 20.94
CA GLY A 166 1.98 0.85 21.91
C GLY A 166 3.40 0.29 21.84
N GLU A 167 4.20 0.69 20.85
CA GLU A 167 5.63 0.38 20.83
C GLU A 167 6.40 1.54 21.46
N VAL A 168 6.85 1.33 22.70
CA VAL A 168 7.93 2.14 23.26
C VAL A 168 9.12 1.89 22.35
N SER A 169 9.68 2.94 21.75
CA SER A 169 11.01 2.83 21.14
C SER A 169 11.94 2.15 22.16
N ASP A 170 12.93 1.36 21.73
CA ASP A 170 13.95 0.80 22.64
C ASP A 170 14.65 1.89 23.50
N LEU A 171 14.43 3.17 23.16
CA LEU A 171 14.92 4.37 23.82
C LEU A 171 13.92 5.07 24.77
N GLY A 172 12.69 4.56 24.96
CA GLY A 172 11.76 5.09 25.97
C GLY A 172 10.99 6.35 25.59
N GLU A 173 10.85 6.68 24.30
CA GLU A 173 10.26 7.94 23.85
C GLU A 173 8.81 7.79 23.37
N ASP A 174 7.99 8.83 23.59
CA ASP A 174 6.61 8.91 23.11
C ASP A 174 6.56 8.92 21.58
N VAL A 175 5.83 7.97 21.00
CA VAL A 175 5.57 7.87 19.56
C VAL A 175 4.18 8.44 19.28
N PHE A 176 4.07 9.40 18.37
CA PHE A 176 2.78 9.96 17.96
C PHE A 176 1.99 8.95 17.13
N ILE A 177 0.68 8.91 17.37
CA ILE A 177 -0.21 7.89 16.82
C ILE A 177 -1.43 8.58 16.20
N PRO A 178 -1.59 8.50 14.87
CA PRO A 178 -2.78 9.02 14.23
C PRO A 178 -3.99 8.13 14.58
N ASN A 179 -5.12 8.73 14.94
CA ASN A 179 -6.37 7.99 15.13
C ASN A 179 -7.01 7.69 13.77
N PRO A 180 -7.48 6.45 13.52
CA PRO A 180 -8.16 6.13 12.27
C PRO A 180 -9.49 6.89 12.18
N VAL A 181 -9.79 7.41 10.99
CA VAL A 181 -11.08 8.07 10.71
C VAL A 181 -12.21 7.06 10.52
N ARG A 182 -11.87 5.83 10.09
CA ARG A 182 -12.82 4.70 9.98
C ARG A 182 -12.06 3.39 10.13
N GLU A 183 -12.72 2.41 10.73
CA GLU A 183 -12.25 1.03 10.79
C GLU A 183 -13.25 0.08 10.13
N TYR A 184 -12.73 -1.00 9.56
CA TYR A 184 -13.54 -2.00 8.86
C TYR A 184 -13.42 -3.37 9.54
N PRO A 185 -14.39 -4.28 9.37
CA PRO A 185 -14.29 -5.66 9.81
C PRO A 185 -13.09 -6.39 9.18
N LEU A 186 -12.66 -7.47 9.82
CA LEU A 186 -11.66 -8.37 9.22
C LEU A 186 -12.25 -9.03 7.99
N THR A 187 -11.53 -8.96 6.88
CA THR A 187 -11.95 -9.55 5.60
C THR A 187 -10.87 -10.46 5.06
N HIS A 188 -11.25 -11.50 4.31
CA HIS A 188 -10.28 -12.30 3.58
C HIS A 188 -9.51 -11.43 2.57
N PHE A 189 -8.20 -11.61 2.45
CA PHE A 189 -7.36 -10.73 1.62
C PHE A 189 -7.73 -10.73 0.12
N LEU A 190 -8.41 -11.78 -0.37
CA LEU A 190 -8.95 -11.85 -1.75
C LEU A 190 -10.31 -11.15 -1.92
N GLU A 191 -10.96 -10.79 -0.82
CA GLU A 191 -12.33 -10.25 -0.80
C GLU A 191 -12.36 -8.78 -0.37
N VAL A 192 -11.19 -8.13 -0.27
CA VAL A 192 -11.08 -6.73 0.15
C VAL A 192 -11.89 -5.76 -0.72
N ALA A 193 -12.18 -6.13 -1.98
CA ALA A 193 -13.01 -5.36 -2.89
C ALA A 193 -14.52 -5.43 -2.57
N CYS A 194 -14.96 -6.35 -1.71
CA CYS A 194 -16.37 -6.61 -1.42
C CYS A 194 -16.89 -5.90 -0.14
N VAL A 195 -16.08 -5.06 0.51
CA VAL A 195 -16.33 -4.58 1.89
C VAL A 195 -16.71 -3.10 1.95
N ASP A 196 -16.93 -2.43 0.82
CA ASP A 196 -17.10 -0.98 0.77
C ASP A 196 -18.52 -0.45 1.13
N ASP A 197 -19.35 -1.28 1.78
CA ASP A 197 -20.64 -0.85 2.38
C ASP A 197 -20.44 -0.26 3.80
#